data_AF-A0A7K2QG60-F1
#
_entry.id   AF-A0A7K2QG60-F1
#
_cell.length_a   1.000
_cell.length_b   1.000
_cell.length_c   1.000
_cell.angle_alpha   90.00
_cell.angle_beta   90.00
_cell.angle_gamma   90.00
#
_symmetry.space_group_name_H-M   'P 1'
#
loop_
_entity.id
_entity.type
_entity.pdbx_description
1 polymer ?
#
loop_
_entity_poly.entity_id
_entity_poly.type
_entity_poly.pdbx_seq_one_letter_code
_entity_poly.pdbx_strand_id
1 'polypeptide(L)'
;AQLQVPLRHGRAAHVTVVVAEQFDHLELLNDAVWQHTRARIVLGPAAAQQITDVLGLPPHTTPTAQVPPGRGYARLGSGPVHRVQVPAAPDPYDDAAHPGHRQAVLELLPGRQVPSPGGPGRVA
;
A
#
# COMPACT_ATOMS: atom_id res chain seq x y z
N ALA A 1 -12.81 -12.80 11.06
CA ALA A 1 -12.55 -12.63 12.52
C ALA A 1 -11.07 -12.39 12.87
N GLN A 2 -10.10 -13.02 12.18
CA GLN A 2 -8.68 -13.03 12.59
C GLN A 2 -8.00 -11.65 12.69
N LEU A 3 -8.45 -10.64 11.94
CA LEU A 3 -7.81 -9.30 11.95
C LEU A 3 -8.25 -8.39 13.10
N GLN A 4 -9.26 -8.74 13.90
CA GLN A 4 -9.80 -7.83 14.92
C GLN A 4 -8.77 -7.44 15.98
N VAL A 5 -8.03 -8.41 16.50
CA VAL A 5 -7.00 -8.18 17.54
C VAL A 5 -5.87 -7.28 17.03
N PRO A 6 -5.18 -7.60 15.91
CA PRO A 6 -4.10 -6.72 15.43
C PRO A 6 -4.60 -5.35 14.98
N LEU A 7 -5.83 -5.23 14.46
CA LEU A 7 -6.40 -3.92 14.10
C LEU A 7 -6.69 -3.03 15.32
N ARG A 8 -7.10 -3.60 16.46
CA ARG A 8 -7.40 -2.85 17.69
C ARG A 8 -6.17 -2.56 18.54
N HIS A 9 -5.27 -3.52 18.65
CA HIS A 9 -4.17 -3.47 19.62
C HIS A 9 -2.79 -3.37 18.97
N GLY A 10 -2.69 -3.45 17.64
CA GLY A 10 -1.43 -3.50 16.93
C GLY A 10 -0.49 -2.34 17.25
N ARG A 11 -1.02 -1.11 17.39
CA ARG A 11 -0.20 0.06 17.73
C ARG A 11 0.60 -0.12 19.03
N ALA A 12 -0.01 -0.67 20.08
CA ALA A 12 0.67 -0.91 21.37
C ALA A 12 1.73 -2.02 21.25
N ALA A 13 1.57 -2.92 20.28
CA ALA A 13 2.48 -4.03 20.00
C ALA A 13 3.44 -3.74 18.83
N HIS A 14 3.50 -2.49 18.32
CA HIS A 14 4.28 -2.13 17.12
C HIS A 14 3.94 -2.97 15.87
N VAL A 15 2.70 -3.42 15.74
CA VAL A 15 2.16 -4.14 14.59
C VAL A 15 1.33 -3.19 13.74
N THR A 16 1.69 -3.07 12.46
CA THR A 16 0.93 -2.34 11.44
C THR A 16 0.24 -3.34 10.52
N VAL A 17 -1.07 -3.17 10.33
CA VAL A 17 -1.86 -3.98 9.39
C VAL A 17 -2.11 -3.16 8.14
N VAL A 18 -1.76 -3.73 6.98
CA VAL A 18 -2.13 -3.19 5.67
C VAL A 18 -3.04 -4.22 5.00
N VAL A 19 -4.20 -3.77 4.53
CA VAL A 19 -5.14 -4.57 3.74
C VAL A 19 -5.20 -3.94 2.35
N ALA A 20 -5.03 -4.76 1.33
CA ALA A 20 -5.17 -4.37 -0.07
C ALA A 20 -6.25 -5.26 -0.68
N GLU A 21 -7.18 -4.64 -1.40
CA GLU A 21 -8.30 -5.34 -2.03
C GLU A 21 -8.74 -4.59 -3.29
N GLN A 22 -9.35 -5.32 -4.23
CA GLN A 22 -10.00 -4.75 -5.41
C GLN A 22 -11.41 -4.26 -5.08
N PHE A 23 -11.92 -3.32 -5.88
CA PHE A 23 -13.24 -2.74 -5.66
C PHE A 23 -14.37 -3.77 -5.65
N ASP A 24 -14.26 -4.80 -6.50
CA ASP A 24 -15.29 -5.83 -6.71
C ASP A 24 -15.44 -6.78 -5.51
N HIS A 25 -14.61 -6.62 -4.47
CA HIS A 25 -14.59 -7.48 -3.29
C HIS A 25 -14.64 -6.70 -1.97
N LEU A 26 -14.93 -5.39 -2.01
CA LEU A 26 -14.95 -4.55 -0.81
C LEU A 26 -16.01 -4.99 0.21
N GLU A 27 -17.13 -5.56 -0.25
CA GLU A 27 -18.19 -6.09 0.60
C GLU A 27 -17.74 -7.32 1.42
N LEU A 28 -16.67 -8.00 1.00
CA LEU A 28 -16.09 -9.12 1.75
C LEU A 28 -15.23 -8.64 2.93
N LEU A 29 -14.86 -7.35 2.96
CA LEU A 29 -14.09 -6.79 4.05
C LEU A 29 -14.93 -6.68 5.32
N ASN A 30 -14.43 -7.32 6.38
CA ASN A 30 -15.04 -7.25 7.69
C ASN A 30 -15.12 -5.80 8.21
N ASP A 31 -16.21 -5.44 8.89
CA ASP A 31 -16.43 -4.13 9.51
C ASP A 31 -15.25 -3.62 10.35
N ALA A 32 -14.50 -4.51 11.01
CA ALA A 32 -13.33 -4.14 11.79
C ALA A 32 -12.25 -3.45 10.95
N VAL A 33 -12.09 -3.82 9.68
CA VAL A 33 -11.17 -3.15 8.74
C VAL A 33 -11.63 -1.70 8.60
N TRP A 34 -12.88 -1.48 8.20
CA TRP A 34 -13.45 -0.15 8.04
C TRP A 34 -13.36 0.69 9.32
N GLN A 35 -13.66 0.13 10.49
CA GLN A 35 -13.65 0.87 11.76
C GLN A 35 -12.25 1.24 12.25
N HIS A 36 -11.24 0.42 11.98
CA HIS A 36 -9.91 0.56 12.58
C HIS A 36 -8.82 1.02 11.59
N THR A 37 -9.01 0.92 10.27
CA THR A 37 -8.06 1.45 9.28
C THR A 37 -8.42 2.89 8.90
N ARG A 38 -7.78 3.85 9.58
CA ARG A 38 -8.00 5.29 9.34
C ARG A 38 -7.12 5.90 8.25
N ALA A 39 -6.08 5.19 7.82
CA ALA A 39 -5.32 5.54 6.61
C ALA A 39 -5.82 4.66 5.47
N ARG A 40 -6.30 5.27 4.39
CA ARG A 40 -6.87 4.56 3.23
C ARG A 40 -6.35 5.17 1.94
N ILE A 41 -6.11 4.32 0.95
CA ILE A 41 -5.57 4.70 -0.36
C ILE A 41 -6.38 3.97 -1.43
N VAL A 42 -6.76 4.70 -2.46
CA VAL A 42 -7.35 4.19 -3.70
C VAL A 42 -6.35 4.47 -4.81
N LEU A 43 -5.96 3.44 -5.58
CA LEU A 43 -5.09 3.58 -6.75
C LEU A 43 -5.83 3.15 -8.01
N GLY A 44 -5.46 3.75 -9.13
CA GLY A 44 -6.03 3.46 -10.44
C GLY A 44 -7.32 4.24 -10.75
N PRO A 45 -7.92 3.97 -11.93
CA PRO A 45 -9.16 4.60 -12.34
C PRO A 45 -10.31 4.14 -11.46
N ALA A 46 -11.06 5.09 -10.89
CA ALA A 46 -12.21 4.82 -10.04
C ALA A 46 -13.25 5.95 -10.17
N ALA A 47 -14.53 5.61 -10.07
CA ALA A 47 -15.59 6.61 -10.02
C ALA A 47 -15.50 7.40 -8.71
N ALA A 48 -15.97 8.66 -8.72
CA ALA A 48 -15.98 9.51 -7.54
C ALA A 48 -16.73 8.86 -6.36
N GLN A 49 -17.78 8.08 -6.64
CA GLN A 49 -18.52 7.34 -5.62
C GLN A 49 -17.66 6.25 -4.98
N GLN A 50 -16.98 5.41 -5.76
CA GLN A 50 -16.08 4.36 -5.24
C GLN A 50 -14.96 4.95 -4.38
N ILE A 51 -14.41 6.10 -4.80
CA ILE A 51 -13.41 6.83 -4.00
C ILE A 51 -14.03 7.30 -2.67
N THR A 52 -15.26 7.80 -2.70
CA THR A 52 -15.98 8.27 -1.50
C THR A 52 -16.31 7.12 -0.56
N ASP A 53 -16.73 5.97 -1.08
CA ASP A 53 -17.05 4.79 -0.28
C ASP A 53 -15.81 4.29 0.47
N VAL A 54 -14.65 4.29 -0.19
CA VAL A 54 -13.39 3.89 0.44
C VAL A 54 -12.83 4.98 1.36
N LEU A 55 -12.77 6.24 0.94
CA LEU A 55 -12.09 7.30 1.71
C LEU A 55 -13.00 8.05 2.70
N GLY A 56 -14.31 7.85 2.61
CA GLY A 56 -15.34 8.55 3.39
C GLY A 56 -15.58 10.00 2.98
N LEU A 57 -14.85 10.52 2.00
CA LEU A 57 -15.00 11.86 1.43
C LEU A 57 -14.69 11.82 -0.07
N PRO A 58 -15.36 12.65 -0.89
CA PRO A 58 -15.04 12.75 -2.30
C PRO A 58 -13.68 13.43 -2.51
N PRO A 59 -13.00 13.14 -3.64
CA PRO A 59 -11.84 13.92 -4.06
C PRO A 59 -12.28 15.37 -4.34
N HIS A 60 -11.47 16.34 -3.92
CA HIS A 60 -11.74 17.77 -4.11
C HIS A 60 -10.99 18.37 -5.31
N THR A 61 -10.48 17.51 -6.20
CA THR A 61 -9.70 17.88 -7.38
C THR A 61 -10.34 17.29 -8.62
N THR A 62 -10.28 18.00 -9.74
CA THR A 62 -10.75 17.51 -11.04
C THR A 62 -10.00 16.22 -11.42
N PRO A 63 -10.72 15.13 -11.78
CA PRO A 63 -10.10 13.91 -12.29
C PRO A 63 -9.20 14.20 -13.50
N THR A 64 -8.04 13.56 -13.56
CA THR A 64 -7.13 13.70 -14.70
C THR A 64 -7.61 12.84 -15.86
N ALA A 65 -7.47 13.34 -17.09
CA ALA A 65 -7.84 12.60 -18.30
C ALA A 65 -7.07 11.28 -18.46
N GLN A 66 -5.86 11.21 -17.89
CA GLN A 66 -5.04 10.00 -17.83
C GLN A 66 -4.80 9.60 -16.38
N VAL A 67 -4.85 8.30 -16.12
CA VAL A 67 -4.58 7.71 -14.80
C VAL A 67 -3.45 6.70 -14.97
N PRO A 68 -2.18 7.15 -14.97
CA PRO A 68 -1.05 6.22 -15.08
C PRO A 68 -0.97 5.30 -13.85
N PRO A 69 -0.27 4.16 -13.93
CA PRO A 69 -0.04 3.29 -12.79
C PRO A 69 0.49 4.07 -11.58
N GLY A 70 0.00 3.71 -10.38
CA GLY A 70 0.35 4.39 -9.13
C GLY A 70 -0.36 5.73 -8.90
N ARG A 71 -1.13 6.26 -9.86
CA ARG A 71 -2.00 7.42 -9.63
C ARG A 71 -3.16 7.04 -8.73
N GLY A 72 -3.55 7.93 -7.81
CA GLY A 72 -4.72 7.70 -6.99
C GLY A 72 -5.03 8.80 -5.99
N TYR A 73 -5.75 8.43 -4.92
CA TYR A 73 -6.14 9.29 -3.81
C TYR A 73 -5.84 8.62 -2.47
N ALA A 74 -5.47 9.41 -1.48
CA ALA A 74 -5.21 8.94 -0.13
C ALA A 74 -5.90 9.84 0.90
N ARG A 75 -6.37 9.24 2.00
CA ARG A 75 -6.85 9.97 3.16
C ARG A 75 -6.24 9.38 4.42
N LEU A 76 -5.65 10.24 5.24
CA LEU A 76 -5.00 9.85 6.49
C LEU A 76 -5.79 10.40 7.67
N GLY A 77 -6.26 9.51 8.54
CA GLY A 77 -7.02 9.89 9.72
C GLY A 77 -8.35 10.56 9.33
N SER A 78 -8.59 11.72 9.93
CA SER A 78 -9.74 12.58 9.61
C SER A 78 -9.39 13.69 8.61
N GLY A 79 -8.16 13.72 8.08
CA GLY A 79 -7.68 14.77 7.17
C GLY A 79 -8.36 14.79 5.80
N PRO A 80 -7.96 15.72 4.91
CA PRO A 80 -8.52 15.81 3.58
C PRO A 80 -8.03 14.66 2.68
N VAL A 81 -8.74 14.46 1.56
CA VAL A 81 -8.37 13.50 0.51
C VAL A 81 -7.32 14.12 -0.40
N HIS A 82 -6.11 13.57 -0.46
CA HIS A 82 -5.04 14.06 -1.32
C HIS A 82 -4.87 13.21 -2.57
N ARG A 83 -4.50 13.84 -3.70
CA ARG A 83 -3.99 13.13 -4.87
C ARG A 83 -2.61 12.57 -4.59
N VAL A 84 -2.37 11.34 -4.99
CA VAL A 84 -1.07 10.68 -4.85
C VAL A 84 -0.56 10.15 -6.20
N GLN A 85 0.76 10.10 -6.33
CA GLN A 85 1.45 9.34 -7.35
C GLN A 85 2.46 8.45 -6.64
N VAL A 86 2.18 7.16 -6.60
CA VAL A 86 3.09 6.16 -6.05
C VAL A 86 4.26 5.98 -7.02
N PRO A 87 5.52 6.01 -6.53
CA PRO A 87 6.68 5.73 -7.37
C PRO A 87 6.68 4.27 -7.82
N ALA A 88 7.19 4.02 -9.03
CA ALA A 88 7.38 2.65 -9.50
C ALA A 88 8.48 1.98 -8.66
N ALA A 89 8.17 0.80 -8.12
CA ALA A 89 9.12 -0.07 -7.43
C ALA A 89 9.10 -1.46 -8.09
N PRO A 90 9.62 -1.59 -9.32
CA PRO A 90 9.67 -2.89 -9.99
C PRO A 90 10.59 -3.86 -9.26
N ASP A 91 10.48 -5.15 -9.58
CA ASP A 91 11.53 -6.11 -9.21
C ASP A 91 12.84 -5.64 -9.87
N PRO A 92 13.90 -5.36 -9.07
CA PRO A 92 15.16 -4.88 -9.62
C PRO A 92 15.86 -5.92 -10.51
N TYR A 93 15.48 -7.20 -10.44
CA TYR A 93 16.06 -8.30 -11.20
C TYR A 93 15.25 -8.69 -12.44
N ASP A 94 14.11 -8.04 -12.69
CA ASP A 94 13.32 -8.26 -13.91
C ASP A 94 13.91 -7.48 -15.09
N ASP A 95 14.42 -8.17 -16.12
CA ASP A 95 15.00 -7.55 -17.31
C ASP A 95 13.98 -6.87 -18.24
N ALA A 96 12.68 -7.10 -18.06
CA ALA A 96 11.64 -6.38 -18.79
C ALA A 96 11.37 -4.98 -18.23
N ALA A 97 11.78 -4.67 -16.99
CA ALA A 97 11.54 -3.38 -16.36
C ALA A 97 12.56 -2.30 -16.78
N HIS A 98 12.12 -1.04 -16.77
CA HIS A 98 12.94 0.10 -17.19
C HIS A 98 14.25 0.18 -16.38
N PRO A 99 15.45 0.21 -17.02
CA PRO A 99 16.74 0.15 -16.32
C PRO A 99 16.91 1.19 -15.22
N GLY A 100 16.47 2.43 -15.46
CA GLY A 100 16.54 3.50 -14.46
C GLY A 100 15.70 3.24 -13.21
N HIS A 101 14.54 2.58 -13.34
CA HIS A 101 13.70 2.24 -12.18
C HIS A 101 14.31 1.08 -11.39
N ARG A 102 14.88 0.09 -12.07
CA ARG A 102 15.58 -1.03 -11.42
C ARG A 102 16.77 -0.53 -10.60
N GLN A 103 17.58 0.36 -11.18
CA GLN A 103 18.72 0.97 -10.51
C GLN A 103 18.28 1.77 -9.27
N ALA A 104 17.22 2.59 -9.39
CA ALA A 104 16.69 3.33 -8.25
C ALA A 104 16.20 2.41 -7.11
N VAL A 105 15.62 1.25 -7.43
CA VAL A 105 15.24 0.25 -6.41
C VAL A 105 16.48 -0.40 -5.78
N LEU A 106 17.47 -0.80 -6.58
CA LEU A 106 18.72 -1.39 -6.08
C LEU A 106 19.44 -0.47 -5.08
N GLU A 107 19.45 0.84 -5.35
CA GLU A 107 20.06 1.85 -4.47
C GLU A 107 19.35 1.99 -3.11
N LEU A 108 18.07 1.61 -3.03
CA LEU A 108 17.28 1.63 -1.79
C LEU A 108 17.39 0.34 -0.98
N LEU A 109 17.86 -0.76 -1.59
CA LEU A 109 17.95 -2.04 -0.90
C LEU A 109 19.04 -1.99 0.17
N PRO A 110 18.81 -2.60 1.35
CA PRO A 110 19.87 -2.78 2.32
C PRO A 110 21.03 -3.55 1.68
N GLY A 111 22.26 -3.15 1.96
CA GLY A 111 23.45 -3.84 1.48
C GLY A 111 23.33 -5.34 1.80
N ARG A 112 23.51 -6.19 0.78
CA ARG A 112 23.37 -7.64 0.94
C ARG A 112 24.32 -8.10 2.04
N GLN A 113 23.77 -8.56 3.16
CA GLN A 113 24.58 -9.16 4.22
C GLN A 113 25.19 -10.42 3.62
N VAL A 114 26.49 -10.37 3.30
CA VAL A 114 27.26 -11.57 2.98
C VAL A 114 27.21 -12.41 4.27
N PRO A 115 26.67 -13.64 4.24
CA PRO A 115 26.70 -14.48 5.42
C PRO A 115 28.14 -14.57 5.90
N SER A 116 28.38 -14.18 7.15
CA SER A 116 29.72 -14.22 7.72
C SER A 116 30.23 -15.65 7.62
N PRO A 117 31.44 -15.89 7.07
CA PRO A 117 32.02 -17.22 6.99
C PRO A 117 32.34 -17.68 8.42
N GLY A 118 31.36 -18.29 9.09
CA GLY A 118 31.49 -18.74 10.49
C GLY A 118 30.19 -18.87 11.29
N GLY A 119 29.01 -18.48 10.76
CA GLY A 119 27.73 -18.72 11.45
C GLY A 119 27.39 -20.22 11.50
N PRO A 120 26.90 -20.76 12.63
CA PRO A 120 26.57 -22.19 12.73
C PRO A 120 25.51 -22.52 11.67
N GLY A 121 25.84 -23.47 10.80
CA GLY A 121 24.96 -23.92 9.73
C GLY A 121 23.58 -24.24 10.29
N ARG A 122 22.53 -23.67 9.69
CA ARG A 122 21.16 -24.09 9.94
C ARG A 122 21.07 -25.57 9.56
N VAL A 123 20.96 -26.42 10.56
CA VAL A 123 20.56 -27.82 10.40
C VAL A 123 19.16 -27.85 9.79
N ALA A 124 19.03 -28.67 8.75
CA ALA A 124 17.83 -28.88 7.95
C ALA A 124 16.70 -29.51 8.75
#